data_AF-A0A7G9G9K6-F1
#
_entry.id   AF-A0A7G9G9K6-F1
#
_cell.length_a   1.000
_cell.length_b   1.000
_cell.length_c   1.000
_cell.angle_alpha   90.00
_cell.angle_beta   90.00
_cell.angle_gamma   90.00
#
_symmetry.space_group_name_H-M   'P 1'
#
loop_
_entity.id
_entity.type
_entity.pdbx_description
1 polymer ?
#
loop_
_entity_poly.entity_id
_entity_poly.type
_entity_poly.pdbx_seq_one_letter_code
_entity_poly.pdbx_strand_id
1 'polypeptide(L)'
;MGRDISQLHPRLQQKIAELKQLCANEGLPLGIGECFRSVAEQNALYAQGRTEPGEIITNAPGSSYSSQHQWGIAFDFYKNVVGHAYDDIAFFNRVGALGKSIGLGWGGDWTSPVDKPHLYLPDWGDTPTLLKQKYGTFDAFKATWTAGGGSQGGETGGGGGQTSSKYSFMAPKVQYGNTGVPVLLLQEILLPRRYYRGGLDRSFGDQTLQAVKSYQSDRKGGAGEVDGIVGSKTWSDLLGLPKENGRFVPEVVKKGSKNASSLLVQEILYSRGFYTGNIDWSFGDETEAAVIAYQKSRNGGAGPVDGIVGRKCWADMIAL
;
A
#
# COMPACT_ATOMS: atom_id res chain seq x y z
N MET A 1 4.84 -27.44 -5.21
CA MET A 1 4.74 -26.22 -4.37
C MET A 1 3.57 -25.39 -4.85
N GLY A 2 2.81 -24.83 -3.91
CA GLY A 2 1.57 -24.10 -4.18
C GLY A 2 1.83 -22.84 -4.99
N ARG A 3 1.40 -22.83 -6.25
CA ARG A 3 1.23 -21.61 -7.08
C ARG A 3 -0.13 -20.95 -6.86
N ASP A 4 -0.84 -21.41 -5.84
CA ASP A 4 -2.21 -21.02 -5.56
C ASP A 4 -2.23 -19.64 -4.90
N ILE A 5 -2.47 -18.62 -5.74
CA ILE A 5 -2.59 -17.23 -5.31
C ILE A 5 -3.77 -17.05 -4.34
N SER A 6 -4.82 -17.89 -4.39
CA SER A 6 -6.01 -17.72 -3.55
C SER A 6 -5.73 -17.91 -2.05
N GLN A 7 -4.60 -18.55 -1.71
CA GLN A 7 -4.17 -18.78 -0.34
C GLN A 7 -3.36 -17.62 0.25
N LEU A 8 -2.98 -16.64 -0.59
CA LEU A 8 -2.27 -15.45 -0.17
C LEU A 8 -3.24 -14.42 0.44
N HIS A 9 -2.69 -13.47 1.18
CA HIS A 9 -3.41 -12.33 1.71
C HIS A 9 -4.17 -11.62 0.55
N PRO A 10 -5.46 -11.26 0.69
CA PRO A 10 -6.27 -10.71 -0.41
C PRO A 10 -5.61 -9.51 -1.12
N ARG A 11 -4.99 -8.61 -0.36
CA ARG A 11 -4.21 -7.50 -0.91
C ARG A 11 -3.02 -7.95 -1.77
N LEU A 12 -2.33 -9.03 -1.40
CA LEU A 12 -1.24 -9.56 -2.20
C LEU A 12 -1.75 -10.15 -3.51
N GLN A 13 -2.93 -10.78 -3.51
CA GLN A 13 -3.58 -11.26 -4.73
C GLN A 13 -3.85 -10.11 -5.71
N GLN A 14 -4.36 -8.98 -5.20
CA GLN A 14 -4.58 -7.76 -6.00
C GLN A 14 -3.27 -7.20 -6.55
N LYS A 15 -2.21 -7.16 -5.73
CA LYS A 15 -0.89 -6.67 -6.15
C LYS A 15 -0.23 -7.57 -7.20
N ILE A 16 -0.43 -8.88 -7.12
CA ILE A 16 0.02 -9.81 -8.16
C ILE A 16 -0.70 -9.53 -9.49
N ALA A 17 -2.00 -9.23 -9.47
CA ALA A 17 -2.73 -8.87 -10.68
C ALA A 17 -2.22 -7.56 -11.30
N GLU A 18 -1.96 -6.54 -10.46
CA GLU A 18 -1.38 -5.26 -10.88
C GLU A 18 0.03 -5.44 -11.47
N LEU A 19 0.88 -6.25 -10.83
CA LEU A 19 2.23 -6.54 -11.29
C LEU A 19 2.23 -7.27 -12.64
N LYS A 20 1.32 -8.22 -12.84
CA LYS A 20 1.15 -8.92 -14.13
C LYS A 20 0.84 -7.93 -15.24
N GLN A 21 -0.02 -6.94 -14.99
CA GLN A 21 -0.34 -5.92 -15.99
C GLN A 21 0.86 -5.03 -16.30
N LEU A 22 1.61 -4.60 -15.28
CA LEU A 22 2.82 -3.78 -15.48
C LEU A 22 3.89 -4.55 -16.27
N CYS A 23 4.11 -5.82 -15.95
CA CYS A 23 5.07 -6.66 -16.67
C CYS A 23 4.62 -6.89 -18.12
N ALA A 24 3.33 -7.14 -18.36
CA ALA A 24 2.79 -7.29 -19.71
C ALA A 24 2.99 -6.02 -20.56
N ASN A 25 2.78 -4.83 -19.98
CA ASN A 25 2.99 -3.55 -20.66
C ASN A 25 4.45 -3.31 -21.07
N GLU A 26 5.40 -3.95 -20.40
CA GLU A 26 6.84 -3.87 -20.69
C GLU A 26 7.38 -5.08 -21.45
N GLY A 27 6.51 -6.01 -21.86
CA GLY A 27 6.93 -7.24 -22.54
C GLY A 27 7.75 -8.19 -21.66
N LEU A 28 7.63 -8.08 -20.32
CA LEU A 28 8.31 -8.95 -19.37
C LEU A 28 7.47 -10.22 -19.15
N PRO A 29 7.97 -11.41 -19.52
CA PRO A 29 7.21 -12.66 -19.38
C PRO A 29 7.21 -13.13 -17.92
N LEU A 30 6.32 -12.56 -17.10
CA LEU A 30 6.22 -12.87 -15.67
C LEU A 30 5.51 -14.20 -15.41
N GLY A 31 6.18 -15.11 -14.70
CA GLY A 31 5.59 -16.30 -14.08
C GLY A 31 5.47 -16.15 -12.57
N ILE A 32 4.39 -16.68 -11.98
CA ILE A 32 4.23 -16.76 -10.52
C ILE A 32 4.69 -18.14 -10.03
N GLY A 33 5.69 -18.12 -9.16
CA GLY A 33 6.32 -19.28 -8.55
C GLY A 33 5.65 -19.64 -7.23
N GLU A 34 6.43 -19.71 -6.15
CA GLU A 34 5.93 -20.14 -4.84
C GLU A 34 5.01 -19.10 -4.19
N CYS A 35 3.84 -19.52 -3.73
CA CYS A 35 2.88 -18.67 -3.01
C CYS A 35 2.85 -19.04 -1.52
N PHE A 36 1.70 -19.50 -1.01
CA PHE A 36 1.59 -19.97 0.37
C PHE A 36 2.30 -21.32 0.55
N ARG A 37 2.97 -21.47 1.69
CA ARG A 37 3.64 -22.71 2.07
C ARG A 37 3.21 -23.13 3.48
N SER A 38 2.55 -24.27 3.60
CA SER A 38 2.10 -24.80 4.90
C SER A 38 3.28 -25.23 5.78
N VAL A 39 3.02 -25.46 7.07
CA VAL A 39 4.01 -26.02 8.02
C VAL A 39 4.55 -27.38 7.55
N ALA A 40 3.67 -28.24 7.03
CA ALA A 40 4.06 -29.56 6.53
C ALA A 40 4.98 -29.46 5.32
N GLU A 41 4.65 -28.59 4.36
CA GLU A 41 5.49 -28.34 3.18
C GLU A 41 6.83 -27.71 3.55
N GLN A 42 6.85 -26.75 4.48
CA GLN A 42 8.10 -26.15 4.97
C GLN A 42 8.98 -27.17 5.71
N ASN A 43 8.38 -28.08 6.49
CA ASN A 43 9.12 -29.17 7.14
C ASN A 43 9.72 -30.15 6.12
N ALA A 44 8.99 -30.46 5.04
CA ALA A 44 9.52 -31.30 3.96
C ALA A 44 10.74 -30.66 3.28
N LEU A 45 10.73 -29.34 3.05
CA LEU A 45 11.91 -28.63 2.54
C LEU A 45 13.05 -28.56 3.55
N TYR A 46 12.74 -28.37 4.84
CA TYR A 46 13.75 -28.38 5.88
C TYR A 46 14.45 -29.74 6.01
N ALA A 47 13.75 -30.84 5.71
CA ALA A 47 14.29 -32.20 5.73
C ALA A 47 15.29 -32.48 4.59
N GLN A 48 15.19 -31.78 3.45
CA GLN A 48 16.11 -31.96 2.30
C GLN A 48 17.55 -31.59 2.68
N GLY A 49 18.49 -32.46 2.30
CA GLY A 49 19.90 -32.34 2.65
C GLY A 49 20.21 -32.63 4.13
N ARG A 50 19.20 -33.06 4.91
CA ARG A 50 19.34 -33.43 6.34
C ARG A 50 18.90 -34.87 6.59
N THR A 51 17.60 -35.11 6.51
CA THR A 51 16.97 -36.43 6.71
C THR A 51 16.44 -37.03 5.41
N GLU A 52 16.36 -36.22 4.33
CA GLU A 52 16.01 -36.63 2.97
C GLU A 52 17.11 -36.19 1.98
N PRO A 53 17.34 -36.92 0.87
CA PRO A 53 18.31 -36.50 -0.16
C PRO A 53 17.92 -35.17 -0.83
N GLY A 54 18.92 -34.35 -1.20
CA GLY A 54 18.73 -33.09 -1.93
C GLY A 54 19.61 -31.96 -1.40
N GLU A 55 19.58 -30.80 -2.07
CA GLU A 55 20.23 -29.58 -1.57
C GLU A 55 19.43 -28.99 -0.40
N ILE A 56 20.11 -28.31 0.52
CA ILE A 56 19.45 -27.59 1.61
C ILE A 56 18.81 -26.33 1.03
N ILE A 57 17.49 -26.36 0.83
CA ILE A 57 16.72 -25.23 0.27
C ILE A 57 16.30 -24.24 1.37
N THR A 58 16.30 -24.66 2.64
CA THR A 58 15.91 -23.79 3.76
C THR A 58 16.56 -24.20 5.08
N ASN A 59 16.83 -23.21 5.94
CA ASN A 59 17.29 -23.41 7.31
C ASN A 59 16.17 -23.27 8.35
N ALA A 60 14.94 -22.97 7.93
CA ALA A 60 13.82 -22.75 8.83
C ALA A 60 12.93 -24.00 8.94
N PRO A 61 12.79 -24.62 10.13
CA PRO A 61 11.78 -25.63 10.33
C PRO A 61 10.38 -25.01 10.25
N GLY A 62 9.40 -25.74 9.73
CA GLY A 62 8.05 -25.25 9.50
C GLY A 62 7.34 -24.77 10.76
N SER A 63 7.56 -25.41 11.90
CA SER A 63 7.01 -24.99 13.19
C SER A 63 7.53 -23.64 13.68
N SER A 64 8.63 -23.14 13.11
CA SER A 64 9.20 -21.85 13.48
C SER A 64 8.49 -20.64 12.86
N TYR A 65 7.66 -20.86 11.84
CA TYR A 65 6.99 -19.79 11.07
C TYR A 65 7.94 -18.68 10.59
N SER A 66 9.19 -19.04 10.28
CA SER A 66 10.25 -18.06 9.99
C SER A 66 10.37 -17.72 8.50
N SER A 67 9.51 -18.28 7.64
CA SER A 67 9.37 -17.91 6.22
C SER A 67 8.13 -17.05 6.00
N GLN A 68 8.25 -15.97 5.22
CA GLN A 68 7.11 -15.09 4.86
C GLN A 68 6.03 -15.84 4.04
N HIS A 69 6.39 -16.90 3.30
CA HIS A 69 5.44 -17.75 2.58
C HIS A 69 4.46 -18.49 3.51
N GLN A 70 4.89 -18.79 4.74
CA GLN A 70 4.03 -19.45 5.73
C GLN A 70 2.95 -18.52 6.30
N TRP A 71 3.03 -17.23 5.98
CA TRP A 71 2.07 -16.23 6.40
C TRP A 71 1.17 -15.77 5.25
N GLY A 72 1.38 -16.28 4.04
CA GLY A 72 0.64 -15.86 2.84
C GLY A 72 0.86 -14.41 2.45
N ILE A 73 1.95 -13.79 2.90
CA ILE A 73 2.29 -12.39 2.61
C ILE A 73 3.41 -12.23 1.59
N ALA A 74 3.90 -13.33 1.02
CA ALA A 74 4.94 -13.32 0.01
C ALA A 74 4.64 -14.28 -1.14
N PHE A 75 5.26 -14.01 -2.28
CA PHE A 75 5.33 -14.91 -3.40
C PHE A 75 6.67 -14.77 -4.12
N ASP A 76 7.09 -15.85 -4.75
CA ASP A 76 8.23 -15.84 -5.66
C ASP A 76 7.76 -15.71 -7.10
N PHE A 77 8.58 -15.13 -7.94
CA PHE A 77 8.34 -15.00 -9.37
C PHE A 77 9.53 -15.50 -10.19
N TYR A 78 9.30 -15.77 -11.46
CA TYR A 78 10.33 -16.24 -12.39
C TYR A 78 10.07 -15.69 -13.79
N LYS A 79 11.09 -15.78 -14.65
CA LYS A 79 10.94 -15.45 -16.07
C LYS A 79 10.31 -16.65 -16.78
N ASN A 80 9.11 -16.49 -17.33
CA ASN A 80 8.36 -17.56 -17.99
C ASN A 80 8.89 -17.85 -19.41
N VAL A 81 10.17 -18.23 -19.48
CA VAL A 81 10.87 -18.64 -20.70
C VAL A 81 11.56 -19.97 -20.39
N VAL A 82 11.30 -20.98 -21.22
CA VAL A 82 11.83 -22.33 -21.05
C VAL A 82 13.36 -22.29 -20.98
N GLY A 83 13.94 -22.91 -19.96
CA GLY A 83 15.38 -22.94 -19.73
C GLY A 83 15.99 -21.68 -19.08
N HIS A 84 15.22 -20.59 -18.96
CA HIS A 84 15.70 -19.27 -18.54
C HIS A 84 14.92 -18.71 -17.35
N ALA A 85 14.46 -19.58 -16.44
CA ALA A 85 13.56 -19.17 -15.36
C ALA A 85 14.23 -18.26 -14.32
N TYR A 86 15.52 -18.47 -14.05
CA TYR A 86 16.25 -17.84 -12.93
C TYR A 86 17.63 -17.28 -13.30
N ASP A 87 17.99 -17.21 -14.57
CA ASP A 87 19.32 -16.79 -15.04
C ASP A 87 19.39 -15.30 -15.46
N ASP A 88 18.24 -14.62 -15.57
CA ASP A 88 18.16 -13.23 -16.02
C ASP A 88 18.04 -12.22 -14.87
N ILE A 89 19.19 -11.74 -14.38
CA ILE A 89 19.26 -10.74 -13.30
C ILE A 89 18.56 -9.42 -13.68
N ALA A 90 18.62 -9.02 -14.95
CA ALA A 90 18.00 -7.76 -15.41
C ALA A 90 16.48 -7.84 -15.35
N PHE A 91 15.90 -8.99 -15.72
CA PHE A 91 14.49 -9.29 -15.53
C PHE A 91 14.08 -9.16 -14.05
N PHE A 92 14.80 -9.81 -13.13
CA PHE A 92 14.46 -9.73 -11.70
C PHE A 92 14.57 -8.31 -11.15
N ASN A 93 15.61 -7.56 -11.52
CA ASN A 93 15.75 -6.15 -11.10
C ASN A 93 14.58 -5.30 -11.61
N ARG A 94 14.14 -5.53 -12.85
CA ARG A 94 13.03 -4.76 -13.42
C ARG A 94 11.70 -5.10 -12.78
N VAL A 95 11.38 -6.39 -12.64
CA VAL A 95 10.14 -6.83 -11.98
C VAL A 95 10.14 -6.43 -10.50
N GLY A 96 11.27 -6.51 -9.81
CA GLY A 96 11.42 -6.00 -8.44
C GLY A 96 11.10 -4.52 -8.32
N ALA A 97 11.63 -3.68 -9.23
CA ALA A 97 11.30 -2.26 -9.27
C ALA A 97 9.80 -1.99 -9.55
N LEU A 98 9.17 -2.77 -10.42
CA LEU A 98 7.72 -2.69 -10.66
C LEU A 98 6.91 -3.15 -9.45
N GLY A 99 7.35 -4.19 -8.74
CA GLY A 99 6.74 -4.63 -7.48
C GLY A 99 6.80 -3.52 -6.42
N LYS A 100 7.94 -2.84 -6.31
CA LYS A 100 8.11 -1.70 -5.40
C LYS A 100 7.23 -0.51 -5.78
N SER A 101 7.04 -0.22 -7.07
CA SER A 101 6.21 0.91 -7.50
C SER A 101 4.74 0.75 -7.09
N ILE A 102 4.26 -0.50 -7.00
CA ILE A 102 2.91 -0.83 -6.51
C ILE A 102 2.85 -1.08 -5.00
N GLY A 103 3.95 -0.91 -4.28
CA GLY A 103 4.01 -0.98 -2.81
C GLY A 103 4.32 -2.36 -2.22
N LEU A 104 4.93 -3.26 -2.99
CA LEU A 104 5.54 -4.49 -2.46
C LEU A 104 6.95 -4.23 -1.95
N GLY A 105 7.39 -4.98 -0.95
CA GLY A 105 8.81 -5.16 -0.62
C GLY A 105 9.44 -6.18 -1.58
N TRP A 106 10.75 -6.07 -1.80
CA TRP A 106 11.50 -6.94 -2.72
C TRP A 106 12.74 -7.51 -2.05
N GLY A 107 12.89 -8.85 -2.09
CA GLY A 107 14.02 -9.54 -1.48
C GLY A 107 15.36 -9.29 -2.17
N GLY A 108 15.35 -8.73 -3.39
CA GLY A 108 16.55 -8.25 -4.06
C GLY A 108 17.21 -7.04 -3.38
N ASP A 109 16.51 -6.35 -2.47
CA ASP A 109 17.06 -5.24 -1.66
C ASP A 109 17.66 -5.71 -0.32
N TRP A 110 17.52 -6.99 0.04
CA TRP A 110 18.04 -7.51 1.32
C TRP A 110 19.56 -7.59 1.32
N THR A 111 20.19 -7.36 2.48
CA THR A 111 21.66 -7.46 2.61
C THR A 111 22.14 -8.91 2.56
N SER A 112 21.42 -9.83 3.22
CA SER A 112 21.73 -11.27 3.21
C SER A 112 20.58 -12.09 3.83
N PRO A 113 20.14 -13.19 3.19
CA PRO A 113 20.43 -13.54 1.79
C PRO A 113 19.73 -12.57 0.84
N VAL A 114 20.35 -12.28 -0.31
CA VAL A 114 19.68 -11.54 -1.40
C VAL A 114 18.76 -12.52 -2.12
N ASP A 115 17.45 -12.25 -2.15
CA ASP A 115 16.45 -13.12 -2.75
C ASP A 115 15.67 -12.40 -3.86
N LYS A 116 16.27 -12.35 -5.07
CA LYS A 116 15.74 -11.59 -6.21
C LYS A 116 14.37 -12.06 -6.72
N PRO A 117 14.03 -13.36 -6.69
CA PRO A 117 12.69 -13.85 -6.98
C PRO A 117 11.59 -13.42 -6.00
N HIS A 118 11.93 -12.86 -4.83
CA HIS A 118 10.99 -12.74 -3.73
C HIS A 118 10.30 -11.37 -3.65
N LEU A 119 8.96 -11.34 -3.59
CA LEU A 119 8.16 -10.15 -3.34
C LEU A 119 7.18 -10.38 -2.17
N TYR A 120 6.97 -9.35 -1.35
CA TYR A 120 6.16 -9.46 -0.14
C TYR A 120 5.38 -8.19 0.21
N LEU A 121 4.38 -8.33 1.08
CA LEU A 121 3.71 -7.20 1.72
C LEU A 121 4.58 -6.66 2.86
N PRO A 122 5.07 -5.40 2.79
CA PRO A 122 6.07 -4.88 3.72
C PRO A 122 5.51 -4.47 5.09
N ASP A 123 4.20 -4.51 5.30
CA ASP A 123 3.51 -4.01 6.50
C ASP A 123 3.92 -4.72 7.79
N TRP A 124 4.48 -5.93 7.67
CA TRP A 124 4.97 -6.73 8.79
C TRP A 124 6.49 -6.88 8.82
N GLY A 125 7.20 -6.04 8.06
CA GLY A 125 8.64 -6.08 7.92
C GLY A 125 9.12 -7.09 6.87
N ASP A 126 10.43 -7.08 6.65
CA ASP A 126 11.18 -8.02 5.81
C ASP A 126 11.37 -9.41 6.45
N THR A 127 11.03 -9.56 7.73
CA THR A 127 11.02 -10.83 8.45
C THR A 127 9.67 -11.11 9.08
N PRO A 128 9.28 -12.38 9.30
CA PRO A 128 8.02 -12.71 9.98
C PRO A 128 7.97 -12.38 11.48
N THR A 129 8.95 -11.67 12.04
CA THR A 129 9.07 -11.41 13.47
C THR A 129 7.81 -10.76 14.05
N LEU A 130 7.29 -9.73 13.39
CA LEU A 130 6.08 -9.03 13.84
C LEU A 130 4.83 -9.92 13.75
N LEU A 131 4.74 -10.75 12.70
CA LEU A 131 3.63 -11.69 12.53
C LEU A 131 3.62 -12.76 13.63
N LYS A 132 4.79 -13.32 13.94
CA LYS A 132 4.96 -14.29 15.03
C LYS A 132 4.58 -13.69 16.38
N GLN A 133 5.08 -12.49 16.69
CA GLN A 133 4.78 -11.82 17.97
C GLN A 133 3.29 -11.49 18.13
N LYS A 134 2.63 -11.07 17.04
CA LYS A 134 1.26 -10.56 17.10
C LYS A 134 0.19 -11.65 16.97
N TYR A 135 0.42 -12.65 16.12
CA TYR A 135 -0.60 -13.64 15.76
C TYR A 135 -0.23 -15.07 16.17
N GLY A 136 1.06 -15.36 16.35
CA GLY A 136 1.56 -16.70 16.70
C GLY A 136 1.49 -17.70 15.56
N THR A 137 0.33 -17.86 14.90
CA THR A 137 0.09 -18.82 13.82
C THR A 137 -0.51 -18.17 12.58
N PHE A 138 -0.34 -18.85 11.43
CA PHE A 138 -0.97 -18.45 10.19
C PHE A 138 -2.49 -18.39 10.29
N ASP A 139 -3.14 -19.38 10.92
CA ASP A 139 -4.61 -19.41 11.01
C ASP A 139 -5.15 -18.24 11.83
N ALA A 140 -4.47 -17.87 12.93
CA ALA A 140 -4.83 -16.69 13.71
C ALA A 140 -4.67 -15.39 12.90
N PHE A 141 -3.62 -15.31 12.07
CA PHE A 141 -3.44 -14.19 11.15
C PHE A 141 -4.49 -14.18 10.04
N LYS A 142 -4.75 -15.31 9.39
CA LYS A 142 -5.72 -15.48 8.30
C LYS A 142 -7.15 -15.20 8.76
N ALA A 143 -7.51 -15.52 9.99
CA ALA A 143 -8.78 -15.13 10.59
C ALA A 143 -8.98 -13.61 10.63
N THR A 144 -7.90 -12.82 10.65
CA THR A 144 -8.02 -11.35 10.56
C THR A 144 -8.31 -10.84 9.15
N TRP A 145 -8.08 -11.66 8.11
CA TRP A 145 -8.34 -11.25 6.72
C TRP A 145 -9.84 -11.13 6.44
N THR A 146 -10.67 -11.91 7.14
CA THR A 146 -12.14 -11.87 7.01
C THR A 146 -12.78 -10.83 7.93
N ALA A 147 -12.17 -10.51 9.08
CA ALA A 147 -12.64 -9.47 9.99
C ALA A 147 -12.42 -8.03 9.47
N GLY A 148 -11.63 -7.86 8.40
CA GLY A 148 -11.41 -6.59 7.70
C GLY A 148 -11.72 -6.61 6.20
N GLY A 149 -12.32 -7.69 5.69
CA GLY A 149 -12.51 -7.96 4.27
C GLY A 149 -13.98 -8.03 3.86
N GLY A 150 -14.64 -6.87 3.80
CA GLY A 150 -15.90 -6.73 3.06
C GLY A 150 -15.60 -6.62 1.56
N SER A 151 -15.84 -7.71 0.85
CA SER A 151 -15.97 -7.80 -0.61
C SER A 151 -16.93 -6.72 -1.16
N GLN A 152 -16.70 -6.29 -2.40
CA GLN A 152 -17.80 -6.25 -3.36
C GLN A 152 -17.30 -6.73 -4.72
N GLY A 153 -17.56 -8.01 -4.97
CA GLY A 153 -17.81 -8.52 -6.31
C GLY A 153 -19.08 -7.87 -6.90
N GLY A 154 -19.21 -8.01 -8.22
CA GLY A 154 -20.35 -7.49 -8.95
C GLY A 154 -21.68 -8.02 -8.43
N GLU A 155 -22.69 -7.15 -8.47
CA GLU A 155 -24.09 -7.54 -8.30
C GLU A 155 -24.81 -7.45 -9.64
N THR A 156 -25.28 -8.61 -10.07
CA THR A 156 -26.48 -8.75 -10.88
C THR A 156 -27.70 -8.36 -10.03
N GLY A 157 -28.38 -7.28 -10.43
CA GLY A 157 -29.82 -7.05 -10.34
C GLY A 157 -30.59 -7.29 -9.02
N GLY A 158 -31.10 -6.20 -8.45
CA GLY A 158 -32.48 -6.16 -7.95
C GLY A 158 -32.72 -5.57 -6.55
N GLY A 159 -33.14 -4.30 -6.49
CA GLY A 159 -34.17 -3.84 -5.54
C GLY A 159 -33.75 -3.09 -4.27
N GLY A 160 -33.63 -1.75 -4.37
CA GLY A 160 -34.25 -0.81 -3.42
C GLY A 160 -33.58 -0.54 -2.06
N GLY A 161 -32.66 0.44 -2.03
CA GLY A 161 -32.25 1.15 -0.80
C GLY A 161 -30.97 1.98 -0.98
N GLN A 162 -31.07 3.28 -1.27
CA GLN A 162 -29.92 4.19 -1.39
C GLN A 162 -29.18 4.36 -0.05
N THR A 163 -27.84 4.14 -0.03
CA THR A 163 -26.75 5.02 0.50
C THR A 163 -25.43 4.18 0.64
N SER A 164 -24.26 4.56 0.12
CA SER A 164 -23.77 5.87 -0.32
C SER A 164 -22.91 5.81 -1.60
N SER A 165 -23.15 6.76 -2.51
CA SER A 165 -22.32 7.07 -3.67
C SER A 165 -21.02 7.83 -3.32
N LYS A 166 -20.73 8.00 -2.02
CA LYS A 166 -19.66 8.86 -1.50
C LYS A 166 -18.45 8.02 -1.07
N TYR A 167 -17.26 8.56 -1.29
CA TYR A 167 -16.04 7.96 -0.76
C TYR A 167 -15.90 8.30 0.74
N SER A 168 -15.44 7.35 1.55
CA SER A 168 -15.13 7.58 2.95
C SER A 168 -13.99 6.65 3.40
N PHE A 169 -13.19 7.09 4.36
CA PHE A 169 -12.02 6.33 4.81
C PHE A 169 -11.73 6.53 6.29
N MET A 170 -10.96 5.61 6.86
CA MET A 170 -10.40 5.74 8.20
C MET A 170 -8.92 6.04 8.09
N ALA A 171 -8.43 7.01 8.85
CA ALA A 171 -7.00 7.23 8.98
C ALA A 171 -6.49 6.46 10.22
N PRO A 172 -5.64 5.44 10.06
CA PRO A 172 -5.14 4.67 11.19
C PRO A 172 -4.16 5.50 12.03
N LYS A 173 -3.86 5.05 13.25
CA LYS A 173 -2.76 5.63 14.02
C LYS A 173 -1.45 5.39 13.27
N VAL A 174 -0.67 6.43 13.04
CA VAL A 174 0.65 6.33 12.39
C VAL A 174 1.73 6.91 13.29
N GLN A 175 2.87 6.23 13.41
CA GLN A 175 4.00 6.62 14.25
C GLN A 175 5.33 6.14 13.62
N TYR A 176 6.45 6.54 14.24
CA TYR A 176 7.80 6.12 13.84
C TYR A 176 7.91 4.62 13.55
N GLY A 177 8.55 4.28 12.44
CA GLY A 177 8.72 2.91 11.93
C GLY A 177 7.52 2.36 11.16
N ASN A 178 6.36 3.04 11.14
CA ASN A 178 5.27 2.65 10.26
C ASN A 178 5.60 2.96 8.79
N THR A 179 5.01 2.19 7.89
CA THR A 179 5.15 2.39 6.43
C THR A 179 3.81 2.29 5.71
N GLY A 180 3.76 2.65 4.42
CA GLY A 180 2.62 2.44 3.54
C GLY A 180 1.75 3.67 3.27
N VAL A 181 0.56 3.46 2.71
CA VAL A 181 -0.34 4.54 2.24
C VAL A 181 -0.74 5.55 3.33
N PRO A 182 -0.97 5.17 4.61
CA PRO A 182 -1.20 6.15 5.66
C PRO A 182 -0.05 7.13 5.88
N VAL A 183 1.19 6.64 5.76
CA VAL A 183 2.40 7.48 5.85
C VAL A 183 2.53 8.34 4.60
N LEU A 184 2.22 7.81 3.42
CA LEU A 184 2.18 8.59 2.19
C LEU A 184 1.23 9.78 2.30
N LEU A 185 -0.02 9.54 2.73
CA LEU A 185 -1.00 10.63 2.88
C LEU A 185 -0.51 11.69 3.87
N LEU A 186 0.11 11.26 4.98
CA LEU A 186 0.71 12.18 5.95
C LEU A 186 1.81 13.04 5.31
N GLN A 187 2.73 12.42 4.57
CA GLN A 187 3.82 13.11 3.88
C GLN A 187 3.28 14.08 2.80
N GLU A 188 2.26 13.66 2.04
CA GLU A 188 1.60 14.45 1.00
C GLU A 188 0.90 15.70 1.55
N ILE A 189 0.47 15.68 2.82
CA ILE A 189 -0.12 16.85 3.50
C ILE A 189 0.97 17.73 4.13
N LEU A 190 1.95 17.12 4.82
CA LEU A 190 2.97 17.89 5.55
C LEU A 190 3.99 18.59 4.66
N LEU A 191 4.25 18.04 3.46
CA LEU A 191 5.20 18.60 2.49
C LEU A 191 4.79 20.00 1.99
N PRO A 192 3.59 20.20 1.41
CA PRO A 192 3.15 21.51 0.96
C PRO A 192 3.01 22.51 2.11
N ARG A 193 2.66 22.02 3.31
CA ARG A 193 2.59 22.82 4.53
C ARG A 193 3.97 23.18 5.13
N ARG A 194 5.07 22.78 4.48
CA ARG A 194 6.47 23.08 4.84
C ARG A 194 6.98 22.46 6.15
N TYR A 195 6.24 21.53 6.74
CA TYR A 195 6.70 20.74 7.88
C TYR A 195 7.61 19.59 7.46
N TYR A 196 7.38 19.01 6.28
CA TYR A 196 8.15 17.90 5.75
C TYR A 196 8.94 18.31 4.51
N ARG A 197 10.19 17.84 4.40
CA ARG A 197 11.11 18.12 3.28
C ARG A 197 11.76 16.86 2.71
N GLY A 198 11.36 15.68 3.17
CA GLY A 198 11.83 14.40 2.68
C GLY A 198 11.09 13.92 1.44
N GLY A 199 11.39 12.70 1.00
CA GLY A 199 10.70 12.07 -0.13
C GLY A 199 9.35 11.46 0.24
N LEU A 200 8.49 11.24 -0.75
CA LEU A 200 7.23 10.49 -0.57
C LEU A 200 7.49 8.97 -0.53
N ASP A 201 8.36 8.55 0.37
CA ASP A 201 8.91 7.19 0.48
C ASP A 201 7.98 6.22 1.24
N ARG A 202 6.87 6.74 1.77
CA ARG A 202 5.89 5.98 2.56
C ARG A 202 6.50 5.40 3.84
N SER A 203 7.62 5.92 4.33
CA SER A 203 8.31 5.46 5.53
C SER A 203 8.31 6.54 6.59
N PHE A 204 7.85 6.20 7.80
CA PHE A 204 7.84 7.13 8.91
C PHE A 204 9.18 7.03 9.64
N GLY A 205 10.20 7.68 9.07
CA GLY A 205 11.52 7.84 9.68
C GLY A 205 11.69 9.15 10.45
N ASP A 206 12.94 9.52 10.72
CA ASP A 206 13.29 10.70 11.53
C ASP A 206 12.73 12.01 10.97
N GLN A 207 12.79 12.19 9.65
CA GLN A 207 12.28 13.40 9.00
C GLN A 207 10.75 13.53 9.16
N THR A 208 10.02 12.41 9.07
CA THR A 208 8.56 12.42 9.28
C THR A 208 8.22 12.63 10.75
N LEU A 209 8.99 12.04 11.67
CA LEU A 209 8.83 12.28 13.12
C LEU A 209 9.02 13.74 13.49
N GLN A 210 10.08 14.36 12.99
CA GLN A 210 10.34 15.79 13.21
C GLN A 210 9.20 16.65 12.63
N ALA A 211 8.76 16.36 11.41
CA ALA A 211 7.66 17.07 10.77
C ALA A 211 6.36 16.98 11.59
N VAL A 212 6.02 15.79 12.11
CA VAL A 212 4.82 15.60 12.94
C VAL A 212 4.92 16.36 14.26
N LYS A 213 6.07 16.32 14.94
CA LYS A 213 6.27 17.05 16.20
C LYS A 213 6.22 18.56 15.99
N SER A 214 6.85 19.07 14.93
CA SER A 214 6.75 20.48 14.55
C SER A 214 5.30 20.89 14.28
N TYR A 215 4.57 20.07 13.51
CA TYR A 215 3.15 20.28 13.28
C TYR A 215 2.38 20.35 14.60
N GLN A 216 2.42 19.28 15.42
CA GLN A 216 1.69 19.21 16.69
C GLN A 216 1.99 20.40 17.61
N SER A 217 3.25 20.85 17.68
CA SER A 217 3.67 22.02 18.45
C SER A 217 3.00 23.31 17.95
N ASP A 218 3.02 23.55 16.65
CA ASP A 218 2.45 24.76 16.04
C ASP A 218 0.93 24.85 16.19
N ARG A 219 0.25 23.71 16.37
CA ARG A 219 -1.20 23.65 16.57
C ARG A 219 -1.65 23.97 17.99
N LYS A 220 -0.74 24.23 18.94
CA LYS A 220 -1.05 24.65 20.33
C LYS A 220 -2.12 23.77 21.02
N GLY A 221 -1.98 22.45 20.88
CA GLY A 221 -2.90 21.45 21.45
C GLY A 221 -4.08 21.06 20.54
N GLY A 222 -4.34 21.80 19.45
CA GLY A 222 -5.39 21.45 18.48
C GLY A 222 -5.18 20.08 17.81
N ALA A 223 -3.93 19.69 17.61
CA ALA A 223 -3.55 18.39 17.05
C ALA A 223 -3.26 17.30 18.11
N GLY A 224 -3.52 17.57 19.39
CA GLY A 224 -3.14 16.71 20.51
C GLY A 224 -1.75 17.03 21.08
N GLU A 225 -1.20 16.08 21.83
CA GLU A 225 0.12 16.18 22.47
C GLU A 225 1.25 16.19 21.43
N VAL A 226 2.41 16.75 21.78
CA VAL A 226 3.61 16.78 20.93
C VAL A 226 4.43 15.49 21.11
N ASP A 227 3.82 14.36 20.79
CA ASP A 227 4.37 13.03 21.01
C ASP A 227 4.98 12.39 19.74
N GLY A 228 4.74 12.98 18.56
CA GLY A 228 5.15 12.42 17.28
C GLY A 228 4.26 11.27 16.78
N ILE A 229 3.11 11.05 17.42
CA ILE A 229 2.12 10.03 17.05
C ILE A 229 0.94 10.70 16.36
N VAL A 230 0.67 10.32 15.12
CA VAL A 230 -0.48 10.80 14.35
C VAL A 230 -1.70 9.96 14.71
N GLY A 231 -2.39 10.37 15.77
CA GLY A 231 -3.64 9.78 16.23
C GLY A 231 -4.89 10.47 15.68
N SER A 232 -6.07 10.11 16.21
CA SER A 232 -7.36 10.66 15.76
C SER A 232 -7.44 12.20 15.82
N LYS A 233 -6.86 12.83 16.87
CA LYS A 233 -6.82 14.29 16.99
C LYS A 233 -5.96 14.93 15.90
N THR A 234 -4.73 14.45 15.73
CA THR A 234 -3.79 14.93 14.70
C THR A 234 -4.38 14.75 13.30
N TRP A 235 -4.97 13.59 12.99
CA TRP A 235 -5.65 13.38 11.70
C TRP A 235 -6.83 14.31 11.48
N SER A 236 -7.64 14.56 12.51
CA SER A 236 -8.80 15.44 12.38
C SER A 236 -8.39 16.88 12.12
N ASP A 237 -7.32 17.35 12.76
CA ASP A 237 -6.77 18.69 12.53
C ASP A 237 -6.02 18.80 11.18
N LEU A 238 -5.29 17.76 10.76
CA LEU A 238 -4.63 17.71 9.45
C LEU A 238 -5.64 17.78 8.31
N LEU A 239 -6.67 16.94 8.36
CA LEU A 239 -7.62 16.76 7.26
C LEU A 239 -8.73 17.82 7.24
N GLY A 240 -9.23 18.22 8.42
CA GLY A 240 -10.37 19.15 8.51
C GLY A 240 -11.64 18.67 7.79
N LEU A 241 -11.71 17.38 7.43
CA LEU A 241 -12.84 16.79 6.70
C LEU A 241 -13.99 16.45 7.64
N PRO A 242 -15.24 16.49 7.17
CA PRO A 242 -16.37 16.02 7.97
C PRO A 242 -16.25 14.52 8.24
N LYS A 243 -16.83 14.08 9.35
CA LYS A 243 -16.90 12.67 9.71
C LYS A 243 -18.33 12.17 9.76
N GLU A 244 -18.55 11.00 9.20
CA GLU A 244 -19.79 10.23 9.33
C GLU A 244 -19.43 8.84 9.89
N ASN A 245 -20.09 8.43 10.98
CA ASN A 245 -19.84 7.14 11.64
C ASN A 245 -18.35 6.87 11.93
N GLY A 246 -17.61 7.91 12.33
CA GLY A 246 -16.17 7.84 12.66
C GLY A 246 -15.22 7.82 11.45
N ARG A 247 -15.73 7.87 10.21
CA ARG A 247 -14.95 7.88 8.97
C ARG A 247 -14.88 9.29 8.39
N PHE A 248 -13.75 9.67 7.82
CA PHE A 248 -13.61 10.92 7.07
C PHE A 248 -14.35 10.80 5.73
N VAL A 249 -15.11 11.82 5.39
CA VAL A 249 -15.93 11.85 4.17
C VAL A 249 -15.54 13.09 3.36
N PRO A 250 -14.60 12.98 2.42
CA PRO A 250 -14.33 14.10 1.53
C PRO A 250 -15.55 14.38 0.63
N GLU A 251 -15.80 15.66 0.40
CA GLU A 251 -16.85 16.12 -0.51
C GLU A 251 -16.43 15.90 -1.96
N VAL A 252 -17.42 15.77 -2.85
CA VAL A 252 -17.17 15.86 -4.28
C VAL A 252 -16.80 17.31 -4.59
N VAL A 253 -15.61 17.54 -5.15
CA VAL A 253 -15.12 18.87 -5.48
C VAL A 253 -14.84 19.01 -6.98
N LYS A 254 -15.06 20.21 -7.48
CA LYS A 254 -14.88 20.61 -8.89
C LYS A 254 -14.62 22.12 -8.93
N LYS A 255 -14.36 22.68 -10.12
CA LYS A 255 -14.18 24.12 -10.28
C LYS A 255 -15.31 24.92 -9.61
N GLY A 256 -14.92 25.86 -8.75
CA GLY A 256 -15.80 26.69 -7.91
C GLY A 256 -16.00 26.16 -6.48
N SER A 257 -15.60 24.93 -6.15
CA SER A 257 -15.62 24.43 -4.77
C SER A 257 -14.65 25.21 -3.87
N LYS A 258 -15.05 25.46 -2.61
CA LYS A 258 -14.21 26.14 -1.62
C LYS A 258 -14.38 25.53 -0.23
N ASN A 259 -13.63 24.47 0.05
CA ASN A 259 -13.75 23.68 1.28
C ASN A 259 -12.46 22.89 1.58
N ALA A 260 -12.43 22.18 2.73
CA ALA A 260 -11.29 21.36 3.15
C ALA A 260 -10.96 20.23 2.16
N SER A 261 -11.95 19.71 1.42
CA SER A 261 -11.72 18.70 0.38
C SER A 261 -10.93 19.29 -0.79
N SER A 262 -11.20 20.53 -1.17
CA SER A 262 -10.45 21.23 -2.22
C SER A 262 -9.00 21.49 -1.81
N LEU A 263 -8.76 21.85 -0.53
CA LEU A 263 -7.42 21.96 0.02
C LEU A 263 -6.66 20.62 -0.06
N LEU A 264 -7.29 19.52 0.38
CA LEU A 264 -6.64 18.21 0.38
C LEU A 264 -6.26 17.75 -1.04
N VAL A 265 -7.11 18.04 -2.05
CA VAL A 265 -6.76 17.79 -3.46
C VAL A 265 -5.51 18.57 -3.86
N GLN A 266 -5.45 19.88 -3.56
CA GLN A 266 -4.29 20.71 -3.89
C GLN A 266 -3.02 20.19 -3.23
N GLU A 267 -3.07 19.76 -1.97
CA GLU A 267 -1.92 19.24 -1.22
C GLU A 267 -1.39 17.92 -1.81
N ILE A 268 -2.30 16.97 -2.11
CA ILE A 268 -1.93 15.70 -2.73
C ILE A 268 -1.35 15.93 -4.12
N LEU A 269 -2.00 16.75 -4.95
CA LEU A 269 -1.54 17.01 -6.32
C LEU A 269 -0.22 17.79 -6.34
N TYR A 270 -0.01 18.73 -5.42
CA TYR A 270 1.27 19.44 -5.28
C TYR A 270 2.39 18.46 -4.96
N SER A 271 2.19 17.61 -3.95
CA SER A 271 3.16 16.61 -3.54
C SER A 271 3.49 15.61 -4.65
N ARG A 272 2.51 15.28 -5.51
CA ARG A 272 2.69 14.39 -6.67
C ARG A 272 3.19 15.09 -7.93
N GLY A 273 3.44 16.40 -7.88
CA GLY A 273 3.98 17.18 -9.00
C GLY A 273 2.98 17.54 -10.10
N PHE A 274 1.68 17.40 -9.84
CA PHE A 274 0.61 17.80 -10.77
C PHE A 274 0.15 19.25 -10.60
N TYR A 275 0.42 19.87 -9.44
CA TYR A 275 -0.07 21.20 -9.09
C TYR A 275 1.06 22.10 -8.59
N THR A 276 1.13 23.31 -9.14
CA THR A 276 2.14 24.33 -8.75
C THR A 276 1.50 25.66 -8.34
N GLY A 277 0.16 25.72 -8.33
CA GLY A 277 -0.60 26.90 -7.97
C GLY A 277 -0.69 27.12 -6.45
N ASN A 278 -1.51 28.09 -6.04
CA ASN A 278 -1.71 28.41 -4.63
C ASN A 278 -2.50 27.30 -3.91
N ILE A 279 -2.12 26.99 -2.68
CA ILE A 279 -2.83 26.04 -1.81
C ILE A 279 -3.72 26.87 -0.88
N ASP A 280 -4.97 27.05 -1.29
CA ASP A 280 -5.84 28.12 -0.78
C ASP A 280 -7.31 27.70 -0.63
N TRP A 281 -7.57 26.39 -0.54
CA TRP A 281 -8.90 25.81 -0.36
C TRP A 281 -9.85 26.05 -1.55
N SER A 282 -9.43 26.78 -2.58
CA SER A 282 -10.24 27.22 -3.70
C SER A 282 -9.94 26.35 -4.92
N PHE A 283 -10.95 25.64 -5.39
CA PHE A 283 -10.83 24.82 -6.59
C PHE A 283 -11.01 25.70 -7.84
N GLY A 284 -9.94 26.36 -8.28
CA GLY A 284 -9.92 27.21 -9.47
C GLY A 284 -9.51 26.47 -10.75
N ASP A 285 -9.21 27.25 -11.80
CA ASP A 285 -8.75 26.74 -13.10
C ASP A 285 -7.48 25.90 -13.02
N GLU A 286 -6.50 26.33 -12.23
CA GLU A 286 -5.24 25.60 -12.05
C GLU A 286 -5.47 24.25 -11.34
N THR A 287 -6.35 24.21 -10.35
CA THR A 287 -6.72 22.97 -9.64
C THR A 287 -7.46 22.00 -10.56
N GLU A 288 -8.38 22.50 -11.38
CA GLU A 288 -9.10 21.69 -12.38
C GLU A 288 -8.14 21.10 -13.42
N ALA A 289 -7.23 21.91 -13.96
CA ALA A 289 -6.22 21.45 -14.90
C ALA A 289 -5.33 20.35 -14.29
N ALA A 290 -4.91 20.51 -13.02
CA ALA A 290 -4.13 19.52 -12.31
C ALA A 290 -4.90 18.22 -12.05
N VAL A 291 -6.20 18.28 -11.72
CA VAL A 291 -7.05 17.09 -11.57
C VAL A 291 -7.21 16.37 -12.91
N ILE A 292 -7.43 17.09 -14.01
CA ILE A 292 -7.51 16.49 -15.35
C ILE A 292 -6.20 15.79 -15.71
N ALA A 293 -5.05 16.44 -15.46
CA ALA A 293 -3.74 15.85 -15.70
C ALA A 293 -3.52 14.58 -14.86
N TYR A 294 -3.91 14.64 -13.59
CA TYR A 294 -3.90 13.48 -12.70
C TYR A 294 -4.78 12.37 -13.27
N GLN A 295 -6.06 12.61 -13.54
CA GLN A 295 -7.00 11.60 -14.05
C GLN A 295 -6.49 10.93 -15.33
N LYS A 296 -5.90 11.69 -16.26
CA LYS A 296 -5.25 11.14 -17.48
C LYS A 296 -4.11 10.19 -17.14
N SER A 297 -3.25 10.55 -16.19
CA SER A 297 -2.11 9.74 -15.78
C SER A 297 -2.50 8.38 -15.18
N ARG A 298 -3.73 8.24 -14.68
CA ARG A 298 -4.21 7.03 -13.99
C ARG A 298 -4.84 6.00 -14.94
N ASN A 299 -4.90 6.27 -16.25
CA ASN A 299 -5.45 5.35 -17.26
C ASN A 299 -6.81 4.73 -16.87
N GLY A 300 -7.74 5.57 -16.39
CA GLY A 300 -9.07 5.16 -15.92
C GLY A 300 -9.17 4.73 -14.45
N GLY A 301 -8.03 4.61 -13.74
CA GLY A 301 -7.98 4.30 -12.30
C GLY A 301 -8.69 5.33 -11.43
N ALA A 302 -8.54 6.63 -11.75
CA ALA A 302 -9.22 7.73 -11.07
C ALA A 302 -10.64 8.04 -11.61
N GLY A 303 -11.15 7.27 -12.58
CA GLY A 303 -12.43 7.52 -13.23
C GLY A 303 -12.33 8.38 -14.50
N PRO A 304 -13.44 9.01 -14.94
CA PRO A 304 -13.45 9.83 -16.14
C PRO A 304 -12.50 11.03 -16.03
N VAL A 305 -12.04 11.52 -17.18
CA VAL A 305 -11.20 12.72 -17.27
C VAL A 305 -12.11 13.94 -17.43
N ASP A 306 -12.65 14.42 -16.32
CA ASP A 306 -13.70 15.44 -16.27
C ASP A 306 -13.38 16.61 -15.32
N GLY A 307 -12.23 16.59 -14.63
CA GLY A 307 -11.86 17.63 -13.66
C GLY A 307 -12.63 17.56 -12.34
N ILE A 308 -13.45 16.53 -12.14
CA ILE A 308 -14.27 16.34 -10.94
C ILE A 308 -13.63 15.28 -10.04
N VAL A 309 -13.36 15.65 -8.79
CA VAL A 309 -12.89 14.70 -7.77
C VAL A 309 -14.09 14.04 -7.09
N GLY A 310 -14.64 13.05 -7.78
CA GLY A 310 -15.70 12.17 -7.27
C GLY A 310 -15.17 10.94 -6.53
N ARG A 311 -16.06 10.01 -6.18
CA ARG A 311 -15.74 8.79 -5.39
C ARG A 311 -14.53 8.01 -5.92
N LYS A 312 -14.47 7.77 -7.23
CA LYS A 312 -13.39 6.97 -7.84
C LYS A 312 -12.04 7.71 -7.83
N CYS A 313 -12.07 9.03 -8.08
CA CYS A 313 -10.89 9.87 -8.01
C CYS A 313 -10.36 9.92 -6.57
N TRP A 314 -11.25 10.11 -5.58
CA TRP A 314 -10.89 10.05 -4.16
C TRP A 314 -10.30 8.70 -3.74
N ALA A 315 -10.89 7.59 -4.18
CA ALA A 315 -10.38 6.25 -3.86
C ALA A 315 -8.98 5.98 -4.43
N ASP A 316 -8.68 6.57 -5.59
CA ASP A 316 -7.35 6.46 -6.21
C ASP A 316 -6.34 7.44 -5.58
N MET A 317 -6.79 8.64 -5.18
CA MET A 317 -5.96 9.61 -4.45
C MET A 317 -5.61 9.12 -3.05
N ILE A 318 -6.58 8.58 -2.33
CA ILE A 318 -6.50 8.17 -0.93
C ILE A 318 -6.80 6.66 -0.88
N ALA A 319 -5.79 5.82 -1.13
CA ALA A 319 -5.96 4.37 -1.14
C ALA A 319 -5.84 3.76 0.28
N LEU A 320 -6.59 4.32 1.24
CA LEU A 320 -6.59 3.93 2.66
C LEU A 320 -7.64 2.87 3.01
#